data_AF-A0A085U7G1-F1
#
_entry.id   AF-A0A085U7G1-F1
#
_cell.length_a   1.000
_cell.length_b   1.000
_cell.length_c   1.000
_cell.angle_alpha   90.00
_cell.angle_beta   90.00
_cell.angle_gamma   90.00
#
_symmetry.space_group_name_H-M   'P 1'
#
loop_
_entity.id
_entity.type
_entity.pdbx_description
1 polymer ?
#
loop_
_entity_poly.entity_id
_entity_poly.type
_entity_poly.pdbx_seq_one_letter_code
_entity_poly.pdbx_strand_id
1 'polypeptide(L)'
;MRIYQAPNITPQNRVKNQAPATEAKSQFIGKIVGVNTTTENRLIQTNKACPLAAQKTEGLQTALAKKNSVSPPVKAYIYATFFNKDMITQAIEINASRVLQGKEPYPILSSDSQKLMETGLASYIESNRDAFKRVESLSTKVDKYLNKTSIEALHKKAPVKIKVLGALLALRKTPIISLDKANPKILEKIYIVGHGFAGSNMIAATPDGSKSVKTSEMVVSEIKQLINSIPDKKIDIRMMQCESADRETAMTMNKAALAENAQSKEGAQPLARYMADALSRQGIQATVQGYHGLGVSWAYQNLHQTRALASDYDTDNYKFTPYRASEYRRAFSSELKPSEPAKAENRSNSAINTQVENNVRSADVSSTD
;
A
#
# COMPACT_ATOMS: atom_id res chain seq x y z
N MET A 1 28.29 34.50 12.70
CA MET A 1 28.87 33.40 11.89
C MET A 1 29.10 32.23 12.83
N ARG A 2 28.26 31.19 12.82
CA ARG A 2 28.40 30.01 13.69
C ARG A 2 28.90 28.85 12.84
N ILE A 3 30.09 28.35 13.16
CA ILE A 3 30.74 27.22 12.49
C ILE A 3 30.09 25.95 13.03
N TYR A 4 29.43 25.19 12.16
CA TYR A 4 28.93 23.85 12.46
C TYR A 4 30.09 22.84 12.39
N GLN A 5 30.37 22.14 13.49
CA GLN A 5 31.20 20.93 13.47
C GLN A 5 30.34 19.73 13.06
N ALA A 6 30.82 18.95 12.09
CA ALA A 6 30.19 17.71 11.66
C ALA A 6 30.36 16.60 12.72
N PRO A 7 29.36 15.74 12.96
CA PRO A 7 29.49 14.64 13.91
C PRO A 7 30.36 13.50 13.36
N ASN A 8 31.23 12.97 14.22
CA ASN A 8 32.05 11.78 14.01
C ASN A 8 31.16 10.53 13.83
N ILE A 9 31.36 9.81 12.72
CA ILE A 9 30.72 8.52 12.46
C ILE A 9 31.66 7.41 12.96
N THR A 10 31.32 6.79 14.07
CA THR A 10 31.96 5.54 14.53
C THR A 10 31.28 4.35 13.86
N PRO A 11 32.01 3.40 13.25
CA PRO A 11 31.41 2.23 12.63
C PRO A 11 31.07 1.19 13.70
N GLN A 12 29.79 0.85 13.86
CA GLN A 12 29.38 -0.30 14.68
C GLN A 12 28.65 -1.38 13.88
N ASN A 13 29.32 -2.53 13.87
CA ASN A 13 28.82 -3.89 13.96
C ASN A 13 27.96 -4.49 12.83
N ARG A 14 28.70 -5.27 12.04
CA ARG A 14 28.33 -6.38 11.17
C ARG A 14 27.25 -7.27 11.81
N VAL A 15 26.00 -7.14 11.36
CA VAL A 15 24.90 -8.07 11.71
C VAL A 15 25.13 -9.40 10.98
N LYS A 16 25.18 -10.49 11.77
CA LYS A 16 25.26 -11.87 11.29
C LYS A 16 24.02 -12.24 10.47
N ASN A 17 24.25 -13.05 9.43
CA ASN A 17 23.27 -13.60 8.48
C ASN A 17 21.97 -14.08 9.15
N GLN A 18 20.82 -13.56 8.70
CA GLN A 18 19.49 -14.13 8.98
C GLN A 18 18.88 -14.75 7.72
N ALA A 19 18.14 -15.83 7.94
CA ALA A 19 17.40 -16.65 6.98
C ALA A 19 16.28 -15.85 6.26
N PRO A 20 15.75 -16.34 5.11
CA PRO A 20 14.77 -15.61 4.30
C PRO A 20 13.50 -15.21 5.08
N ALA A 21 12.92 -14.06 4.70
CA ALA A 21 11.83 -13.36 5.40
C ALA A 21 10.56 -14.19 5.69
N THR A 22 10.35 -15.29 4.95
CA THR A 22 9.23 -16.22 5.15
C THR A 22 9.36 -17.11 6.39
N GLU A 23 10.59 -17.53 6.73
CA GLU A 23 10.84 -18.35 7.94
C GLU A 23 10.73 -17.50 9.22
N ALA A 24 11.24 -16.26 9.18
CA ALA A 24 11.17 -15.33 10.30
C ALA A 24 9.72 -14.99 10.71
N LYS A 25 8.81 -14.81 9.74
CA LYS A 25 7.40 -14.51 10.02
C LYS A 25 6.66 -15.70 10.62
N SER A 26 6.89 -16.91 10.10
CA SER A 26 6.23 -18.12 10.61
C SER A 26 6.63 -18.42 12.06
N GLN A 27 7.93 -18.28 12.38
CA GLN A 27 8.44 -18.39 13.75
C GLN A 27 7.93 -17.28 14.68
N PHE A 28 7.78 -16.04 14.17
CA PHE A 28 7.24 -14.92 14.92
C PHE A 28 5.75 -15.12 15.28
N ILE A 29 4.93 -15.59 14.33
CA ILE A 29 3.52 -15.93 14.56
C ILE A 29 3.40 -17.07 15.58
N GLY A 30 4.25 -18.10 15.46
CA GLY A 30 4.30 -19.23 16.40
C GLY A 30 4.52 -18.77 17.85
N LYS A 31 5.50 -17.88 18.06
CA LYS A 31 5.86 -17.35 19.39
C LYS A 31 4.78 -16.47 20.03
N ILE A 32 4.07 -15.65 19.26
CA ILE A 32 3.10 -14.67 19.81
C ILE A 32 1.71 -15.28 20.04
N VAL A 33 1.34 -16.28 19.25
CA VAL A 33 0.01 -16.92 19.34
C VAL A 33 0.04 -18.18 20.24
N GLY A 34 1.23 -18.64 20.65
CA GLY A 34 1.38 -19.93 21.34
C GLY A 34 1.15 -21.12 20.40
N VAL A 35 1.48 -20.94 19.12
CA VAL A 35 1.23 -21.92 18.06
C VAL A 35 2.51 -22.73 17.86
N ASN A 36 2.46 -24.01 18.22
CA ASN A 36 3.44 -24.98 17.77
C ASN A 36 3.33 -25.10 16.24
N THR A 37 4.17 -24.38 15.51
CA THR A 37 4.44 -24.67 14.10
C THR A 37 5.37 -25.88 14.04
N THR A 38 4.87 -27.07 14.34
CA THR A 38 5.50 -28.31 13.89
C THR A 38 5.16 -28.48 12.41
N THR A 39 5.89 -27.76 11.56
CA THR A 39 6.12 -28.28 10.21
C THR A 39 7.20 -29.36 10.38
N GLU A 40 6.78 -30.62 10.40
CA GLU A 40 7.66 -31.77 10.38
C GLU A 40 8.56 -31.69 9.14
N ASN A 41 9.80 -31.23 9.32
CA ASN A 41 10.90 -31.68 8.49
C ASN A 41 11.20 -33.13 8.91
N ARG A 42 10.46 -34.08 8.33
CA ARG A 42 10.92 -35.48 8.23
C ARG A 42 12.08 -35.53 7.24
N LEU A 43 13.26 -35.11 7.68
CA LEU A 43 14.51 -35.56 7.08
C LEU A 43 14.77 -36.96 7.66
N ILE A 44 14.69 -37.95 6.78
CA ILE A 44 15.07 -39.33 7.05
C ILE A 44 16.55 -39.31 7.48
N GLN A 45 16.79 -39.53 8.76
CA GLN A 45 18.09 -39.97 9.26
C GLN A 45 18.19 -41.48 9.07
N THR A 46 19.14 -41.93 8.27
CA THR A 46 19.74 -43.25 8.44
C THR A 46 21.23 -43.06 8.66
N ASN A 47 21.66 -43.24 9.91
CA ASN A 47 23.05 -43.33 10.31
C ASN A 47 23.63 -44.68 9.86
N LYS A 48 24.83 -44.66 9.25
CA LYS A 48 25.88 -45.66 9.46
C LYS A 48 27.24 -44.95 9.46
N ALA A 49 28.00 -45.18 10.53
CA ALA A 49 29.29 -44.56 10.86
C ALA A 49 30.45 -45.12 10.00
N CYS A 50 31.42 -44.29 9.56
CA CYS A 50 32.79 -44.04 10.10
C CYS A 50 33.88 -44.61 9.15
N PRO A 51 35.19 -44.21 9.19
CA PRO A 51 35.83 -42.89 9.33
C PRO A 51 36.97 -42.61 8.29
N LEU A 52 37.64 -41.44 8.42
CA LEU A 52 38.99 -41.05 7.94
C LEU A 52 39.18 -40.64 6.46
N ALA A 53 39.43 -39.34 6.24
CA ALA A 53 40.72 -38.82 5.74
C ALA A 53 40.66 -37.29 5.63
N ALA A 54 41.66 -36.64 6.22
CA ALA A 54 41.90 -35.21 6.11
C ALA A 54 42.32 -34.82 4.69
N GLN A 55 41.95 -33.63 4.23
CA GLN A 55 42.90 -32.69 3.62
C GLN A 55 42.30 -31.28 3.48
N LYS A 56 43.13 -30.31 3.87
CA LYS A 56 42.98 -28.87 3.71
C LYS A 56 42.79 -28.50 2.23
N THR A 57 41.96 -27.50 1.98
CA THR A 57 42.27 -26.47 0.97
C THR A 57 41.52 -25.19 1.34
N GLU A 58 42.26 -24.24 1.88
CA GLU A 58 41.90 -22.82 1.92
C GLU A 58 42.06 -22.22 0.52
N GLY A 59 41.19 -21.28 0.18
CA GLY A 59 41.42 -20.31 -0.89
C GLY A 59 40.71 -20.59 -2.22
N LEU A 60 39.54 -20.00 -2.41
CA LEU A 60 39.43 -18.79 -3.22
C LEU A 60 38.04 -18.17 -3.08
N GLN A 61 38.04 -16.91 -2.65
CA GLN A 61 36.92 -16.02 -2.82
C GLN A 61 36.71 -15.77 -4.32
N THR A 62 35.59 -16.25 -4.85
CA THR A 62 34.86 -15.46 -5.83
C THR A 62 33.58 -15.01 -5.15
N ALA A 63 33.52 -13.71 -4.89
CA ALA A 63 32.31 -13.02 -4.47
C ALA A 63 31.23 -13.21 -5.55
N LEU A 64 30.45 -14.28 -5.42
CA LEU A 64 29.14 -14.39 -6.04
C LEU A 64 28.31 -13.24 -5.45
N ALA A 65 28.19 -12.18 -6.23
CA ALA A 65 27.24 -11.11 -5.99
C ALA A 65 25.92 -11.77 -5.56
N LYS A 66 25.49 -11.54 -4.32
CA LYS A 66 24.17 -11.92 -3.85
C LYS A 66 23.20 -11.33 -4.85
N LYS A 67 22.68 -12.15 -5.76
CA LYS A 67 21.54 -11.79 -6.60
C LYS A 67 20.45 -11.49 -5.57
N ASN A 68 20.14 -10.21 -5.36
CA ASN A 68 19.09 -9.81 -4.44
C ASN A 68 17.84 -10.60 -4.84
N SER A 69 17.44 -11.56 -4.02
CA SER A 69 16.39 -12.50 -4.36
C SER A 69 15.07 -11.73 -4.35
N VAL A 70 14.62 -11.31 -5.51
CA VAL A 70 13.30 -10.72 -5.70
C VAL A 70 12.23 -11.78 -5.43
N SER A 71 11.07 -11.34 -4.95
CA SER A 71 9.90 -12.20 -4.73
C SER A 71 9.43 -12.88 -6.03
N PRO A 72 8.63 -13.96 -5.95
CA PRO A 72 7.96 -14.49 -7.14
C PRO A 72 7.09 -13.40 -7.81
N PRO A 73 6.95 -13.45 -9.15
CA PRO A 73 6.13 -12.47 -9.87
C PRO A 73 4.66 -12.62 -9.48
N VAL A 74 3.99 -11.49 -9.22
CA VAL A 74 2.56 -11.46 -8.84
C VAL A 74 1.81 -10.41 -9.63
N LYS A 75 0.52 -10.64 -9.85
CA LYS A 75 -0.36 -9.70 -10.57
C LYS A 75 -0.75 -8.47 -9.75
N ALA A 76 -0.71 -8.56 -8.43
CA ALA A 76 -1.02 -7.41 -7.60
C ALA A 76 -0.28 -7.40 -6.26
N TYR A 77 -0.09 -6.19 -5.75
CA TYR A 77 0.45 -5.90 -4.43
C TYR A 77 -0.53 -5.05 -3.61
N ILE A 78 -0.42 -5.11 -2.29
CA ILE A 78 -1.07 -4.17 -1.36
C ILE A 78 0.01 -3.30 -0.73
N TYR A 79 0.04 -2.00 -1.04
CA TYR A 79 0.97 -1.05 -0.45
C TYR A 79 0.45 -0.52 0.89
N ALA A 80 1.13 -0.87 1.97
CA ALA A 80 0.94 -0.32 3.31
C ALA A 80 1.66 1.03 3.41
N THR A 81 0.87 2.12 3.42
CA THR A 81 1.40 3.49 3.46
C THR A 81 2.07 3.85 4.79
N PHE A 82 1.69 3.16 5.88
CA PHE A 82 2.20 3.36 7.23
C PHE A 82 2.57 2.03 7.91
N PHE A 83 3.10 2.09 9.12
CA PHE A 83 3.64 0.92 9.84
C PHE A 83 2.77 0.44 11.00
N ASN A 84 1.47 0.75 11.01
CA ASN A 84 0.59 0.49 12.15
C ASN A 84 -0.40 -0.67 11.89
N LYS A 85 -1.17 -1.01 12.94
CA LYS A 85 -2.18 -2.09 12.92
C LYS A 85 -3.23 -1.89 11.83
N ASP A 86 -3.62 -0.67 11.55
CA ASP A 86 -4.71 -0.36 10.61
C ASP A 86 -4.31 -0.75 9.19
N MET A 87 -3.06 -0.52 8.79
CA MET A 87 -2.56 -0.97 7.48
C MET A 87 -2.64 -2.48 7.33
N ILE A 88 -2.26 -3.23 8.37
CA ILE A 88 -2.37 -4.69 8.39
C ILE A 88 -3.83 -5.12 8.35
N THR A 89 -4.71 -4.45 9.12
CA THR A 89 -6.14 -4.77 9.17
C THR A 89 -6.76 -4.67 7.78
N GLN A 90 -6.58 -3.53 7.10
CA GLN A 90 -7.12 -3.32 5.76
C GLN A 90 -6.51 -4.30 4.73
N ALA A 91 -5.20 -4.55 4.80
CA ALA A 91 -4.53 -5.47 3.89
C ALA A 91 -4.98 -6.93 4.07
N ILE A 92 -5.12 -7.37 5.32
CA ILE A 92 -5.62 -8.71 5.64
C ILE A 92 -7.07 -8.86 5.21
N GLU A 93 -7.90 -7.82 5.32
CA GLU A 93 -9.27 -7.87 4.84
C GLU A 93 -9.39 -8.03 3.32
N ILE A 94 -8.55 -7.34 2.54
CA ILE A 94 -8.45 -7.54 1.09
C ILE A 94 -8.15 -9.01 0.79
N ASN A 95 -7.19 -9.61 1.51
CA ASN A 95 -6.77 -10.98 1.29
C ASN A 95 -7.71 -12.02 1.88
N ALA A 96 -8.47 -11.71 2.93
CA ALA A 96 -9.36 -12.66 3.61
C ALA A 96 -10.39 -13.26 2.65
N SER A 97 -11.05 -12.43 1.82
CA SER A 97 -11.98 -12.93 0.80
C SER A 97 -11.28 -13.79 -0.26
N ARG A 98 -10.01 -13.49 -0.58
CA ARG A 98 -9.26 -14.21 -1.61
C ARG A 98 -8.87 -15.60 -1.14
N VAL A 99 -8.26 -15.69 0.04
CA VAL A 99 -7.80 -16.97 0.59
C VAL A 99 -8.96 -17.90 0.92
N LEU A 100 -10.08 -17.34 1.38
CA LEU A 100 -11.31 -18.12 1.57
C LEU A 100 -11.78 -18.73 0.24
N GLN A 101 -11.65 -18.00 -0.87
CA GLN A 101 -11.99 -18.50 -2.21
C GLN A 101 -10.91 -19.38 -2.84
N GLY A 102 -9.88 -19.80 -2.09
CA GLY A 102 -8.78 -20.63 -2.59
C GLY A 102 -7.79 -19.90 -3.49
N LYS A 103 -7.79 -18.56 -3.48
CA LYS A 103 -6.85 -17.74 -4.26
C LYS A 103 -5.64 -17.33 -3.43
N GLU A 104 -4.49 -17.25 -4.08
CA GLU A 104 -3.28 -16.71 -3.46
C GLU A 104 -3.48 -15.28 -2.95
N PRO A 105 -3.02 -14.95 -1.73
CA PRO A 105 -3.06 -13.59 -1.21
C PRO A 105 -2.11 -12.68 -1.99
N TYR A 106 -2.43 -11.40 -2.05
CA TYR A 106 -1.52 -10.39 -2.57
C TYR A 106 -0.48 -10.03 -1.50
N PRO A 107 0.82 -10.02 -1.82
CA PRO A 107 1.84 -9.60 -0.88
C PRO A 107 1.64 -8.16 -0.41
N ILE A 108 2.00 -7.88 0.84
CA ILE A 108 2.00 -6.53 1.39
C ILE A 108 3.37 -5.90 1.14
N LEU A 109 3.38 -4.77 0.44
CA LEU A 109 4.55 -3.93 0.24
C LEU A 109 4.62 -2.88 1.35
N SER A 110 5.83 -2.59 1.81
CA SER A 110 6.11 -1.49 2.73
C SER A 110 7.44 -0.85 2.37
N SER A 111 7.55 0.47 2.59
CA SER A 111 8.84 1.17 2.53
C SER A 111 9.79 0.74 3.64
N ASP A 112 9.24 0.26 4.77
CA ASP A 112 9.97 -0.39 5.84
C ASP A 112 9.19 -1.64 6.29
N SER A 113 9.53 -2.78 5.70
CA SER A 113 8.85 -4.05 5.99
C SER A 113 9.14 -4.57 7.40
N GLN A 114 10.33 -4.28 7.95
CA GLN A 114 10.71 -4.73 9.28
C GLN A 114 9.90 -3.98 10.33
N LYS A 115 9.86 -2.65 10.23
CA LYS A 115 9.03 -1.82 11.13
C LYS A 115 7.56 -2.18 11.04
N LEU A 116 7.02 -2.40 9.83
CA LEU A 116 5.64 -2.86 9.67
C LEU A 116 5.36 -4.20 10.39
N MET A 117 6.32 -5.13 10.40
CA MET A 117 6.21 -6.39 11.13
C MET A 117 6.27 -6.19 12.65
N GLU A 118 7.25 -5.41 13.13
CA GLU A 118 7.50 -5.20 14.55
C GLU A 118 6.39 -4.40 15.24
N THR A 119 5.81 -3.42 14.55
CA THR A 119 4.75 -2.57 15.14
C THR A 119 3.37 -2.96 14.64
N GLY A 120 3.15 -2.94 13.33
CA GLY A 120 1.81 -3.13 12.75
C GLY A 120 1.30 -4.56 12.89
N LEU A 121 2.10 -5.53 12.46
CA LEU A 121 1.71 -6.94 12.48
C LEU A 121 1.61 -7.46 13.92
N ALA A 122 2.59 -7.14 14.78
CA ALA A 122 2.56 -7.52 16.18
C ALA A 122 1.29 -7.02 16.89
N SER A 123 0.96 -5.73 16.73
CA SER A 123 -0.26 -5.13 17.32
C SER A 123 -1.54 -5.75 16.76
N TYR A 124 -1.57 -6.07 15.46
CA TYR A 124 -2.71 -6.76 14.84
C TYR A 124 -2.92 -8.16 15.42
N ILE A 125 -1.86 -8.95 15.56
CA ILE A 125 -1.93 -10.30 16.13
C ILE A 125 -2.42 -10.24 17.57
N GLU A 126 -1.82 -9.36 18.39
CA GLU A 126 -2.20 -9.20 19.79
C GLU A 126 -3.68 -8.83 19.94
N SER A 127 -4.15 -7.83 19.18
CA SER A 127 -5.53 -7.35 19.25
C SER A 127 -6.57 -8.40 18.81
N ASN A 128 -6.16 -9.44 18.07
CA ASN A 128 -7.06 -10.45 17.50
C ASN A 128 -6.79 -11.87 18.05
N ARG A 129 -5.90 -12.01 19.04
CA ARG A 129 -5.43 -13.31 19.55
C ARG A 129 -6.58 -14.25 19.89
N ASP A 130 -7.55 -13.78 20.68
CA ASP A 130 -8.65 -14.63 21.15
C ASP A 130 -9.62 -14.99 20.03
N ALA A 131 -9.85 -14.07 19.08
CA ALA A 131 -10.65 -14.35 17.90
C ALA A 131 -10.01 -15.45 17.04
N PHE A 132 -8.69 -15.40 16.86
CA PHE A 132 -7.95 -16.41 16.10
C PHE A 132 -7.93 -17.77 16.79
N LYS A 133 -7.73 -17.82 18.12
CA LYS A 133 -7.82 -19.08 18.89
C LYS A 133 -9.16 -19.80 18.68
N ARG A 134 -10.28 -19.05 18.63
CA ARG A 134 -11.63 -19.62 18.43
C ARG A 134 -11.84 -20.28 17.06
N VAL A 135 -11.04 -19.95 16.05
CA VAL A 135 -11.19 -20.48 14.68
C VAL A 135 -10.01 -21.34 14.23
N GLU A 136 -8.99 -21.50 15.07
CA GLU A 136 -7.77 -22.23 14.70
C GLU A 136 -8.05 -23.68 14.33
N SER A 137 -8.83 -24.41 15.13
CA SER A 137 -9.21 -25.79 14.85
C SER A 137 -10.10 -25.93 13.60
N LEU A 138 -10.74 -24.85 13.17
CA LEU A 138 -11.50 -24.83 11.93
C LEU A 138 -10.57 -24.69 10.72
N SER A 139 -9.46 -23.96 10.85
CA SER A 139 -8.53 -23.70 9.75
C SER A 139 -7.96 -24.97 9.12
N THR A 140 -7.70 -26.01 9.91
CA THR A 140 -7.20 -27.30 9.42
C THR A 140 -8.29 -28.14 8.74
N LYS A 141 -9.56 -27.92 9.09
CA LYS A 141 -10.70 -28.70 8.56
C LYS A 141 -11.23 -28.15 7.23
N VAL A 142 -11.05 -26.85 6.99
CA VAL A 142 -11.67 -26.11 5.88
C VAL A 142 -10.81 -25.98 4.63
N ASP A 143 -9.52 -26.33 4.68
CA ASP A 143 -8.60 -26.15 3.55
C ASP A 143 -9.11 -26.82 2.26
N LYS A 144 -9.68 -28.03 2.35
CA LYS A 144 -10.29 -28.74 1.19
C LYS A 144 -11.58 -28.11 0.65
N TYR A 145 -12.16 -27.16 1.38
CA TYR A 145 -13.42 -26.49 1.04
C TYR A 145 -13.22 -25.01 0.66
N LEU A 146 -11.98 -24.55 0.49
CA LEU A 146 -11.66 -23.18 0.09
C LEU A 146 -11.97 -22.95 -1.39
N ASN A 147 -13.24 -22.71 -1.68
CA ASN A 147 -13.73 -22.26 -2.98
C ASN A 147 -14.89 -21.29 -2.78
N LYS A 148 -15.23 -20.56 -3.85
CA LYS A 148 -16.28 -19.53 -3.81
C LYS A 148 -17.62 -20.07 -3.28
N THR A 149 -18.12 -21.15 -3.86
CA THR A 149 -19.44 -21.71 -3.56
C THR A 149 -19.55 -22.20 -2.11
N SER A 150 -18.57 -22.98 -1.65
CA SER A 150 -18.56 -23.54 -0.29
C SER A 150 -18.44 -22.45 0.77
N ILE A 151 -17.60 -21.44 0.54
CA ILE A 151 -17.43 -20.34 1.50
C ILE A 151 -18.67 -19.45 1.55
N GLU A 152 -19.34 -19.16 0.43
CA GLU A 152 -20.59 -18.40 0.45
C GLU A 152 -21.66 -19.11 1.30
N ALA A 153 -21.78 -20.44 1.18
CA ALA A 153 -22.71 -21.22 2.00
C ALA A 153 -22.32 -21.22 3.49
N LEU A 154 -21.03 -21.38 3.81
CA LEU A 154 -20.55 -21.36 5.20
C LEU A 154 -20.69 -19.98 5.84
N HIS A 155 -20.41 -18.92 5.08
CA HIS A 155 -20.49 -17.54 5.55
C HIS A 155 -21.92 -17.14 5.87
N LYS A 156 -22.90 -17.54 5.06
CA LYS A 156 -24.33 -17.34 5.38
C LYS A 156 -24.73 -17.95 6.73
N LYS A 157 -24.14 -19.10 7.10
CA LYS A 157 -24.43 -19.78 8.37
C LYS A 157 -23.67 -19.21 9.56
N ALA A 158 -22.45 -18.72 9.36
CA ALA A 158 -21.57 -18.28 10.43
C ALA A 158 -20.69 -17.09 10.00
N PRO A 159 -21.27 -15.91 9.73
CA PRO A 159 -20.59 -14.80 9.04
C PRO A 159 -19.35 -14.31 9.78
N VAL A 160 -19.48 -14.06 11.09
CA VAL A 160 -18.36 -13.63 11.96
C VAL A 160 -17.26 -14.69 11.96
N LYS A 161 -17.61 -15.96 12.22
CA LYS A 161 -16.64 -17.06 12.32
C LYS A 161 -15.85 -17.24 11.02
N ILE A 162 -16.51 -17.16 9.87
CA ILE A 162 -15.88 -17.34 8.57
C ILE A 162 -14.99 -16.14 8.19
N LYS A 163 -15.39 -14.90 8.53
CA LYS A 163 -14.53 -13.72 8.30
C LYS A 163 -13.28 -13.75 9.18
N VAL A 164 -13.41 -14.12 10.45
CA VAL A 164 -12.25 -14.30 11.36
C VAL A 164 -11.33 -15.42 10.86
N LEU A 165 -11.89 -16.54 10.39
CA LEU A 165 -11.12 -17.61 9.73
C LEU A 165 -10.36 -17.07 8.50
N GLY A 166 -11.02 -16.30 7.64
CA GLY A 166 -10.38 -15.69 6.46
C GLY A 166 -9.22 -14.78 6.84
N ALA A 167 -9.38 -13.97 7.89
CA ALA A 167 -8.32 -13.12 8.43
C ALA A 167 -7.13 -13.94 8.95
N LEU A 168 -7.38 -15.03 9.69
CA LEU A 168 -6.32 -15.94 10.17
C LEU A 168 -5.58 -16.61 9.00
N LEU A 169 -6.30 -17.11 8.00
CA LEU A 169 -5.69 -17.73 6.81
C LEU A 169 -4.87 -16.71 6.02
N ALA A 170 -5.38 -15.50 5.83
CA ALA A 170 -4.67 -14.42 5.16
C ALA A 170 -3.41 -14.00 5.94
N LEU A 171 -3.49 -13.91 7.27
CA LEU A 171 -2.36 -13.60 8.14
C LEU A 171 -1.21 -14.59 7.95
N ARG A 172 -1.52 -15.89 7.92
CA ARG A 172 -0.56 -16.99 7.75
C ARG A 172 0.05 -17.00 6.34
N LYS A 173 -0.77 -16.80 5.30
CA LYS A 173 -0.35 -16.98 3.90
C LYS A 173 0.23 -15.72 3.24
N THR A 174 -0.10 -14.52 3.73
CA THR A 174 0.31 -13.26 3.07
C THR A 174 1.77 -12.92 3.39
N PRO A 175 2.67 -12.82 2.40
CA PRO A 175 4.02 -12.33 2.66
C PRO A 175 4.03 -10.80 2.84
N ILE A 176 4.90 -10.30 3.71
CA ILE A 176 5.23 -8.87 3.84
C ILE A 176 6.63 -8.70 3.27
N ILE A 177 6.79 -7.81 2.29
CA ILE A 177 8.04 -7.62 1.57
C ILE A 177 8.38 -6.12 1.47
N SER A 178 9.66 -5.82 1.41
CA SER A 178 10.15 -4.48 1.15
C SER A 178 10.01 -4.13 -0.35
N LEU A 179 9.90 -2.85 -0.66
CA LEU A 179 9.72 -2.36 -2.04
C LEU A 179 10.83 -2.83 -3.00
N ASP A 180 12.08 -2.89 -2.55
CA ASP A 180 13.25 -3.33 -3.33
C ASP A 180 13.24 -4.84 -3.67
N LYS A 181 12.41 -5.63 -2.98
CA LYS A 181 12.24 -7.08 -3.21
C LYS A 181 10.99 -7.42 -4.01
N ALA A 182 10.19 -6.41 -4.39
CA ALA A 182 9.03 -6.61 -5.23
C ALA A 182 9.44 -7.05 -6.65
N ASN A 183 8.60 -7.87 -7.29
CA ASN A 183 8.82 -8.38 -8.64
C ASN A 183 7.72 -7.86 -9.58
N PRO A 184 8.03 -6.84 -10.40
CA PRO A 184 7.06 -6.16 -11.24
C PRO A 184 6.74 -6.89 -12.56
N LYS A 185 7.36 -8.05 -12.84
CA LYS A 185 7.35 -8.68 -14.18
C LYS A 185 5.95 -8.90 -14.76
N ILE A 186 4.97 -9.22 -13.91
CA ILE A 186 3.56 -9.42 -14.32
C ILE A 186 2.60 -8.52 -13.52
N LEU A 187 3.13 -7.45 -12.91
CA LEU A 187 2.37 -6.59 -12.02
C LEU A 187 1.36 -5.76 -12.82
N GLU A 188 0.08 -5.96 -12.52
CA GLU A 188 -1.04 -5.26 -13.17
C GLU A 188 -1.70 -4.25 -12.23
N LYS A 189 -1.59 -4.45 -10.90
CA LYS A 189 -2.37 -3.70 -9.92
C LYS A 189 -1.66 -3.43 -8.59
N ILE A 190 -1.87 -2.25 -8.01
CA ILE A 190 -1.47 -1.94 -6.64
C ILE A 190 -2.68 -1.42 -5.86
N TYR A 191 -3.00 -2.07 -4.74
CA TYR A 191 -3.96 -1.54 -3.76
C TYR A 191 -3.20 -0.65 -2.78
N ILE A 192 -3.69 0.56 -2.53
CA ILE A 192 -3.10 1.48 -1.55
C ILE A 192 -4.02 1.52 -0.35
N VAL A 193 -3.53 1.05 0.81
CA VAL A 193 -4.29 1.09 2.07
C VAL A 193 -3.92 2.32 2.90
N GLY A 194 -4.85 2.74 3.74
CA GLY A 194 -4.79 3.99 4.50
C GLY A 194 -6.18 4.47 4.89
N HIS A 195 -6.24 5.51 5.71
CA HIS A 195 -7.47 6.27 5.92
C HIS A 195 -7.51 7.45 4.95
N GLY A 196 -8.69 7.98 4.69
CA GLY A 196 -8.87 9.14 3.82
C GLY A 196 -10.21 9.80 4.08
N PHE A 197 -10.39 10.96 3.46
CA PHE A 197 -11.49 11.87 3.69
C PHE A 197 -11.96 12.41 2.33
N ALA A 198 -13.26 12.64 2.18
CA ALA A 198 -13.77 13.32 1.00
C ALA A 198 -13.04 14.64 0.75
N GLY A 199 -12.75 14.93 -0.52
CA GLY A 199 -12.16 16.21 -0.95
C GLY A 199 -10.70 16.44 -0.56
N SER A 200 -10.06 15.48 0.11
CA SER A 200 -8.71 15.64 0.67
C SER A 200 -7.64 14.93 -0.16
N ASN A 201 -6.46 15.54 -0.31
CA ASN A 201 -5.26 14.89 -0.82
C ASN A 201 -4.50 14.10 0.27
N MET A 202 -5.09 13.84 1.44
CA MET A 202 -4.40 13.19 2.54
C MET A 202 -4.77 11.72 2.66
N ILE A 203 -3.74 10.88 2.73
CA ILE A 203 -3.83 9.49 3.18
C ILE A 203 -3.31 9.47 4.62
N ALA A 204 -4.13 9.03 5.57
CA ALA A 204 -3.83 9.08 7.00
C ALA A 204 -3.53 7.71 7.60
N ALA A 205 -2.69 7.71 8.63
CA ALA A 205 -2.34 6.51 9.39
C ALA A 205 -3.49 6.06 10.32
N THR A 206 -4.30 7.00 10.81
CA THR A 206 -5.43 6.75 11.72
C THR A 206 -6.71 7.38 11.17
N PRO A 207 -7.91 6.90 11.59
CA PRO A 207 -9.18 7.40 11.05
C PRO A 207 -9.41 8.89 11.28
N ASP A 208 -8.88 9.43 12.38
CA ASP A 208 -9.00 10.83 12.79
C ASP A 208 -7.96 11.77 12.15
N GLY A 209 -7.01 11.22 11.37
CA GLY A 209 -5.93 12.01 10.76
C GLY A 209 -4.87 12.53 11.72
N SER A 210 -4.93 12.22 13.02
CA SER A 210 -4.16 12.93 14.06
C SER A 210 -2.67 12.57 14.14
N LYS A 211 -2.28 11.36 13.69
CA LYS A 211 -0.91 10.85 13.92
C LYS A 211 0.06 11.16 12.80
N SER A 212 -0.31 10.84 11.56
CA SER A 212 0.57 10.94 10.41
C SER A 212 -0.26 10.94 9.13
N VAL A 213 0.13 11.78 8.18
CA VAL A 213 -0.50 11.91 6.87
C VAL A 213 0.55 11.88 5.77
N LYS A 214 0.16 11.42 4.59
CA LYS A 214 0.94 11.48 3.36
C LYS A 214 0.07 12.03 2.25
N THR A 215 0.64 12.85 1.38
CA THR A 215 -0.05 13.25 0.15
C THR A 215 0.06 12.17 -0.92
N SER A 216 -0.75 12.28 -1.97
CA SER A 216 -0.62 11.43 -3.15
C SER A 216 0.79 11.47 -3.75
N GLU A 217 1.43 12.65 -3.81
CA GLU A 217 2.78 12.84 -4.34
C GLU A 217 3.84 12.10 -3.52
N MET A 218 3.70 12.11 -2.19
CA MET A 218 4.59 11.36 -1.30
C MET A 218 4.48 9.85 -1.56
N VAL A 219 3.25 9.34 -1.65
CA VAL A 219 3.02 7.90 -1.91
C VAL A 219 3.54 7.51 -3.30
N VAL A 220 3.27 8.30 -4.34
CA VAL A 220 3.82 8.07 -5.68
C VAL A 220 5.34 8.04 -5.64
N SER A 221 5.97 8.97 -4.92
CA SER A 221 7.44 9.03 -4.81
C SER A 221 8.06 7.78 -4.18
N GLU A 222 7.34 7.14 -3.25
CA GLU A 222 7.77 5.88 -2.62
C GLU A 222 7.67 4.69 -3.60
N ILE A 223 6.61 4.60 -4.39
CA ILE A 223 6.35 3.44 -5.26
C ILE A 223 6.84 3.62 -6.70
N LYS A 224 7.33 4.80 -7.08
CA LYS A 224 7.71 5.13 -8.48
C LYS A 224 8.72 4.17 -9.08
N GLN A 225 9.72 3.74 -8.31
CA GLN A 225 10.78 2.85 -8.82
C GLN A 225 10.21 1.48 -9.21
N LEU A 226 9.27 0.98 -8.41
CA LEU A 226 8.56 -0.27 -8.71
C LEU A 226 7.74 -0.12 -9.99
N ILE A 227 6.96 0.96 -10.11
CA ILE A 227 6.11 1.18 -11.29
C ILE A 227 6.95 1.35 -12.56
N ASN A 228 8.05 2.09 -12.50
CA ASN A 228 8.94 2.29 -13.65
C ASN A 228 9.63 1.01 -14.13
N SER A 229 9.66 -0.02 -13.28
CA SER A 229 10.22 -1.34 -13.59
C SER A 229 9.19 -2.30 -14.23
N ILE A 230 7.94 -1.86 -14.44
CA ILE A 230 6.91 -2.64 -15.14
C ILE A 230 7.16 -2.53 -16.65
N PRO A 231 7.20 -3.65 -17.41
CA PRO A 231 7.54 -3.65 -18.85
C PRO A 231 6.73 -2.66 -19.70
N ASP A 232 5.41 -2.58 -19.50
CA ASP A 232 4.52 -1.70 -20.26
C ASP A 232 4.22 -0.37 -19.54
N LYS A 233 4.77 -0.16 -18.34
CA LYS A 233 4.53 1.00 -17.44
C LYS A 233 3.05 1.35 -17.21
N LYS A 234 2.13 0.42 -17.47
CA LYS A 234 0.70 0.55 -17.23
C LYS A 234 0.34 -0.15 -15.93
N ILE A 235 -0.41 0.54 -15.07
CA ILE A 235 -0.80 0.01 -13.77
C ILE A 235 -2.22 0.46 -13.37
N ASP A 236 -2.97 -0.43 -12.74
CA ASP A 236 -4.23 -0.12 -12.04
C ASP A 236 -3.97 0.16 -10.55
N ILE A 237 -4.23 1.38 -10.10
CA ILE A 237 -4.09 1.79 -8.70
C ILE A 237 -5.46 1.78 -8.04
N ARG A 238 -5.62 1.05 -6.93
CA ARG A 238 -6.88 0.94 -6.18
C ARG A 238 -6.74 1.66 -4.84
N MET A 239 -7.37 2.83 -4.72
CA MET A 239 -7.36 3.63 -3.50
C MET A 239 -8.36 3.06 -2.50
N MET A 240 -7.91 2.43 -1.41
CA MET A 240 -8.84 1.71 -0.52
C MET A 240 -9.49 2.58 0.56
N GLN A 241 -9.03 3.82 0.70
CA GLN A 241 -9.49 4.81 1.66
C GLN A 241 -11.01 5.06 1.57
N CYS A 242 -11.60 5.51 2.68
CA CYS A 242 -12.94 6.09 2.70
C CYS A 242 -13.03 7.24 1.70
N GLU A 243 -14.14 7.31 0.98
CA GLU A 243 -14.51 8.48 0.17
C GLU A 243 -13.46 8.88 -0.89
N SER A 244 -12.63 7.93 -1.32
CA SER A 244 -11.54 8.20 -2.24
C SER A 244 -12.00 8.61 -3.65
N ALA A 245 -13.27 8.38 -3.99
CA ALA A 245 -13.91 8.88 -5.21
C ALA A 245 -14.78 10.12 -5.00
N ASP A 246 -14.83 10.67 -3.78
CA ASP A 246 -15.75 11.73 -3.41
C ASP A 246 -15.02 13.06 -3.16
N ARG A 247 -15.57 14.15 -3.70
CA ARG A 247 -15.17 15.51 -3.36
C ARG A 247 -15.73 15.94 -2.00
N GLU A 248 -16.96 15.52 -1.70
CA GLU A 248 -17.67 15.80 -0.44
C GLU A 248 -18.27 14.50 0.10
N THR A 249 -18.58 14.42 1.40
CA THR A 249 -19.16 13.20 1.96
C THR A 249 -20.44 12.81 1.22
N ALA A 250 -20.47 11.58 0.72
CA ALA A 250 -21.60 11.09 -0.06
C ALA A 250 -22.86 10.95 0.83
N MET A 251 -23.93 11.64 0.44
CA MET A 251 -25.24 11.59 1.12
C MET A 251 -26.19 10.54 0.51
N THR A 252 -25.84 9.99 -0.64
CA THR A 252 -26.65 8.98 -1.35
C THR A 252 -25.77 8.11 -2.23
N MET A 253 -26.21 6.87 -2.47
CA MET A 253 -25.59 5.94 -3.42
C MET A 253 -26.20 6.06 -4.84
N ASN A 254 -26.97 7.11 -5.13
CA ASN A 254 -27.49 7.37 -6.46
C ASN A 254 -26.37 7.66 -7.47
N LYS A 255 -26.37 6.98 -8.62
CA LYS A 255 -25.31 7.09 -9.63
C LYS A 255 -25.05 8.51 -10.15
N ALA A 256 -26.09 9.32 -10.34
CA ALA A 256 -25.94 10.68 -10.87
C ALA A 256 -25.28 11.59 -9.82
N ALA A 257 -25.73 11.50 -8.57
CA ALA A 257 -25.13 12.24 -7.46
C ALA A 257 -23.66 11.83 -7.24
N LEU A 258 -23.35 10.53 -7.27
CA LEU A 258 -21.97 10.05 -7.17
C LEU A 258 -21.09 10.50 -8.34
N ALA A 259 -21.65 10.56 -9.55
CA ALA A 259 -20.91 11.03 -10.73
C ALA A 259 -20.62 12.53 -10.69
N GLU A 260 -21.51 13.34 -10.08
CA GLU A 260 -21.27 14.76 -9.80
C GLU A 260 -20.23 14.92 -8.70
N ASN A 261 -20.36 14.18 -7.61
CA ASN A 261 -19.43 14.24 -6.47
C ASN A 261 -18.02 13.75 -6.82
N ALA A 262 -17.88 12.96 -7.89
CA ALA A 262 -16.58 12.54 -8.43
C ALA A 262 -15.84 13.65 -9.20
N GLN A 263 -16.44 14.82 -9.40
CA GLN A 263 -15.83 15.92 -10.16
C GLN A 263 -15.10 16.90 -9.24
N SER A 264 -13.99 17.46 -9.75
CA SER A 264 -13.28 18.55 -9.09
C SER A 264 -14.10 19.84 -9.19
N LYS A 265 -14.32 20.53 -8.06
CA LYS A 265 -15.07 21.79 -8.01
C LYS A 265 -14.57 22.64 -6.85
N GLU A 266 -14.47 23.96 -7.05
CA GLU A 266 -14.14 24.94 -6.01
C GLU A 266 -12.85 24.60 -5.21
N GLY A 267 -11.84 24.06 -5.88
CA GLY A 267 -10.56 23.70 -5.28
C GLY A 267 -10.53 22.37 -4.52
N ALA A 268 -11.67 21.69 -4.36
CA ALA A 268 -11.76 20.35 -3.81
C ALA A 268 -11.89 19.30 -4.92
N GLN A 269 -11.30 18.13 -4.71
CA GLN A 269 -11.46 16.99 -5.62
C GLN A 269 -11.26 15.64 -4.90
N PRO A 270 -11.71 14.53 -5.50
CA PRO A 270 -11.47 13.20 -4.94
C PRO A 270 -9.98 12.86 -4.77
N LEU A 271 -9.65 12.11 -3.71
CA LEU A 271 -8.29 11.61 -3.47
C LEU A 271 -7.73 10.80 -4.65
N ALA A 272 -8.56 9.98 -5.29
CA ALA A 272 -8.15 9.21 -6.46
C ALA A 272 -7.80 10.10 -7.67
N ARG A 273 -8.38 11.30 -7.77
CA ARG A 273 -7.99 12.29 -8.78
C ARG A 273 -6.62 12.89 -8.46
N TYR A 274 -6.38 13.29 -7.21
CA TYR A 274 -5.04 13.74 -6.79
C TYR A 274 -3.94 12.70 -7.08
N MET A 275 -4.23 11.42 -6.82
CA MET A 275 -3.33 10.31 -7.14
C MET A 275 -3.08 10.16 -8.65
N ALA A 276 -4.13 10.27 -9.47
CA ALA A 276 -3.99 10.23 -10.93
C ALA A 276 -3.11 11.39 -11.45
N ASP A 277 -3.35 12.61 -10.95
CA ASP A 277 -2.55 13.79 -11.31
C ASP A 277 -1.08 13.63 -10.86
N ALA A 278 -0.85 13.09 -9.66
CA ALA A 278 0.49 12.84 -9.13
C ALA A 278 1.27 11.81 -9.96
N LEU A 279 0.63 10.73 -10.40
CA LEU A 279 1.23 9.75 -11.32
C LEU A 279 1.51 10.38 -12.69
N SER A 280 0.56 11.17 -13.22
CA SER A 280 0.72 11.87 -14.50
C SER A 280 1.94 12.78 -14.51
N ARG A 281 2.17 13.54 -13.43
CA ARG A 281 3.35 14.43 -13.29
C ARG A 281 4.67 13.68 -13.25
N GLN A 282 4.66 12.38 -12.97
CA GLN A 282 5.84 11.51 -13.05
C GLN A 282 5.95 10.76 -14.39
N GLY A 283 5.10 11.08 -15.37
CA GLY A 283 5.08 10.40 -16.67
C GLY A 283 4.55 8.96 -16.59
N ILE A 284 3.80 8.61 -15.54
CA ILE A 284 3.26 7.27 -15.33
C ILE A 284 1.83 7.20 -15.88
N GLN A 285 1.61 6.27 -16.81
CA GLN A 285 0.29 5.94 -17.31
C GLN A 285 -0.42 4.99 -16.33
N ALA A 286 -1.48 5.46 -15.69
CA ALA A 286 -2.22 4.67 -14.72
C ALA A 286 -3.72 4.92 -14.80
N THR A 287 -4.48 3.88 -14.49
CA THR A 287 -5.89 4.04 -14.10
C THR A 287 -5.94 4.03 -12.57
N VAL A 288 -6.47 5.08 -11.97
CA VAL A 288 -6.69 5.17 -10.53
C VAL A 288 -8.16 4.98 -10.22
N GLN A 289 -8.45 4.11 -9.27
CA GLN A 289 -9.79 3.71 -8.90
C GLN A 289 -10.05 4.17 -7.46
N GLY A 290 -10.91 5.16 -7.32
CA GLY A 290 -11.48 5.56 -6.03
C GLY A 290 -12.78 4.83 -5.76
N TYR A 291 -13.26 4.91 -4.53
CA TYR A 291 -14.54 4.34 -4.12
C TYR A 291 -15.36 5.37 -3.36
N HIS A 292 -16.66 5.32 -3.58
CA HIS A 292 -17.61 6.19 -2.92
C HIS A 292 -17.95 5.70 -1.51
N GLY A 293 -18.14 6.64 -0.59
CA GLY A 293 -18.56 6.40 0.79
C GLY A 293 -17.50 5.76 1.69
N LEU A 294 -17.92 5.47 2.93
CA LEU A 294 -17.05 4.95 3.98
C LEU A 294 -16.63 3.51 3.66
N GLY A 295 -15.33 3.22 3.76
CA GLY A 295 -14.83 1.85 3.72
C GLY A 295 -15.07 1.16 5.06
N VAL A 296 -15.90 0.12 5.07
CA VAL A 296 -16.22 -0.59 6.32
C VAL A 296 -15.29 -1.77 6.49
N SER A 297 -14.41 -1.69 7.48
CA SER A 297 -13.61 -2.84 7.90
C SER A 297 -14.45 -3.79 8.76
N TRP A 298 -14.19 -5.08 8.68
CA TRP A 298 -14.91 -6.09 9.47
C TRP A 298 -16.44 -6.07 9.28
N ALA A 299 -16.90 -5.76 8.07
CA ALA A 299 -18.29 -5.98 7.67
C ALA A 299 -18.60 -7.49 7.68
N TYR A 300 -18.82 -8.07 8.85
CA TYR A 300 -18.89 -9.53 9.04
C TYR A 300 -19.99 -10.16 8.20
N GLN A 301 -21.06 -9.41 7.94
CA GLN A 301 -22.18 -9.84 7.11
C GLN A 301 -21.85 -9.93 5.62
N ASN A 302 -20.67 -9.50 5.18
CA ASN A 302 -20.27 -9.49 3.77
C ASN A 302 -18.91 -10.17 3.56
N LEU A 303 -18.83 -11.08 2.58
CA LEU A 303 -17.55 -11.66 2.16
C LEU A 303 -16.67 -10.65 1.44
N HIS A 304 -17.28 -9.77 0.66
CA HIS A 304 -16.60 -8.75 -0.13
C HIS A 304 -16.36 -7.47 0.66
N GLN A 305 -15.52 -6.60 0.10
CA GLN A 305 -15.34 -5.26 0.62
C GLN A 305 -16.63 -4.46 0.49
N THR A 306 -16.92 -3.72 1.55
CA THR A 306 -18.20 -3.05 1.73
C THR A 306 -18.00 -1.56 1.90
N ARG A 307 -18.94 -0.78 1.35
CA ARG A 307 -19.08 0.65 1.52
C ARG A 307 -20.36 0.94 2.30
N ALA A 308 -20.40 2.09 2.96
CA ALA A 308 -21.57 2.62 3.64
C ALA A 308 -21.67 4.13 3.41
N LEU A 309 -22.88 4.67 3.53
CA LEU A 309 -23.08 6.12 3.67
C LEU A 309 -22.81 6.52 5.12
N ALA A 310 -22.26 7.71 5.33
CA ALA A 310 -22.01 8.22 6.68
C ALA A 310 -23.34 8.41 7.45
N SER A 311 -24.40 8.82 6.77
CA SER A 311 -25.76 8.97 7.33
C SER A 311 -26.35 7.69 7.89
N ASP A 312 -25.95 6.54 7.34
CA ASP A 312 -26.52 5.24 7.64
C ASP A 312 -25.63 4.45 8.60
N TYR A 313 -24.49 5.02 9.01
CA TYR A 313 -23.49 4.32 9.80
C TYR A 313 -23.67 4.63 11.30
N ASP A 314 -24.34 3.71 12.00
CA ASP A 314 -24.42 3.71 13.45
C ASP A 314 -23.14 3.11 14.04
N THR A 315 -22.27 4.00 14.52
CA THR A 315 -20.97 3.64 15.12
C THR A 315 -21.11 2.80 16.38
N ASP A 316 -22.16 3.04 17.16
CA ASP A 316 -22.32 2.47 18.50
C ASP A 316 -22.83 1.03 18.40
N ASN A 317 -23.69 0.76 17.41
CA ASN A 317 -24.28 -0.56 17.21
C ASN A 317 -23.71 -1.34 16.02
N TYR A 318 -22.73 -0.78 15.30
CA TYR A 318 -22.17 -1.35 14.06
C TYR A 318 -23.25 -1.70 13.03
N LYS A 319 -24.30 -0.88 12.93
CA LYS A 319 -25.39 -1.06 11.98
C LYS A 319 -25.20 -0.11 10.80
N PHE A 320 -25.32 -0.64 9.59
CA PHE A 320 -25.24 0.13 8.37
C PHE A 320 -25.85 -0.64 7.19
N THR A 321 -26.27 0.09 6.16
CA THR A 321 -26.65 -0.50 4.88
C THR A 321 -25.39 -0.85 4.07
N PRO A 322 -25.14 -2.13 3.75
CA PRO A 322 -23.93 -2.51 3.06
C PRO A 322 -24.05 -2.33 1.54
N TYR A 323 -23.07 -1.64 0.95
CA TYR A 323 -22.93 -1.50 -0.50
C TYR A 323 -21.67 -2.21 -0.98
N ARG A 324 -21.73 -2.98 -2.06
CA ARG A 324 -20.56 -3.70 -2.56
C ARG A 324 -19.56 -2.74 -3.18
N ALA A 325 -18.34 -2.68 -2.65
CA ALA A 325 -17.34 -1.69 -3.09
C ALA A 325 -17.07 -1.68 -4.60
N SER A 326 -17.07 -2.83 -5.26
CA SER A 326 -16.81 -2.92 -6.71
C SER A 326 -17.86 -2.25 -7.59
N GLU A 327 -19.07 -2.03 -7.08
CA GLU A 327 -20.19 -1.41 -7.81
C GLU A 327 -20.20 0.12 -7.65
N TYR A 328 -19.56 0.62 -6.59
CA TYR A 328 -19.51 2.04 -6.22
C TYR A 328 -18.08 2.58 -6.30
N ARG A 329 -17.40 2.27 -7.41
CA ARG A 329 -16.04 2.75 -7.71
C ARG A 329 -16.03 3.66 -8.93
N ARG A 330 -15.10 4.61 -8.95
CA ARG A 330 -14.89 5.53 -10.06
C ARG A 330 -13.45 5.46 -10.56
N ALA A 331 -13.30 5.41 -11.88
CA ALA A 331 -12.01 5.49 -12.55
C ALA A 331 -11.62 6.93 -12.82
N PHE A 332 -10.33 7.23 -12.62
CA PHE A 332 -9.66 8.47 -12.95
C PHE A 332 -8.39 8.10 -13.73
N SER A 333 -8.18 8.69 -14.89
CA SER A 333 -7.01 8.39 -15.73
C SER A 333 -6.00 9.51 -15.61
N SER A 334 -4.71 9.17 -15.57
CA SER A 334 -3.64 10.13 -15.87
C SER A 334 -3.63 10.39 -17.37
N GLU A 335 -4.24 11.48 -17.82
CA GLU A 335 -4.02 11.96 -19.18
C GLU A 335 -2.64 12.61 -19.22
N LEU A 336 -1.67 11.92 -19.83
CA LEU A 336 -0.38 12.52 -20.16
C LEU A 336 -0.66 13.73 -21.05
N LYS A 337 -0.47 14.94 -20.52
CA LYS A 337 -0.46 16.12 -21.38
C LYS A 337 0.56 15.89 -22.49
N PRO A 338 0.20 16.06 -23.78
CA PRO A 338 1.19 16.08 -24.84
C PRO A 338 2.26 17.10 -24.45
N SER A 339 3.53 16.71 -24.49
CA SER A 339 4.62 17.66 -24.36
C SER A 339 4.44 18.70 -25.47
N GLU A 340 4.14 19.95 -25.10
CA GLU A 340 4.27 21.04 -26.05
C GLU A 340 5.70 20.99 -26.60
N PRO A 341 5.90 20.99 -27.93
CA PRO A 341 7.24 21.10 -28.47
C PRO A 341 7.82 22.40 -27.92
N ALA A 342 8.97 22.30 -27.25
CA ALA A 342 9.70 23.44 -26.74
C ALA A 342 9.78 24.48 -27.86
N LYS A 343 9.15 25.65 -27.64
CA LYS A 343 9.35 26.79 -28.53
C LYS A 343 10.85 27.05 -28.55
N ALA A 344 11.47 26.76 -29.68
CA ALA A 344 12.83 27.20 -29.95
C ALA A 344 12.80 28.73 -29.88
N GLU A 345 13.30 29.29 -28.79
CA GLU A 345 13.66 30.70 -28.74
C GLU A 345 14.79 30.89 -29.75
N ASN A 346 14.42 31.43 -30.91
CA ASN A 346 15.34 31.97 -31.88
C ASN A 346 16.10 33.13 -31.24
N ARG A 347 17.27 32.85 -30.67
CA ARG A 347 18.27 33.88 -30.38
C ARG A 347 18.92 34.31 -31.70
N SER A 348 18.30 35.27 -32.37
CA SER A 348 19.00 36.09 -33.36
C SER A 348 19.62 37.28 -32.64
N ASN A 349 20.93 37.19 -32.41
CA ASN A 349 21.79 38.34 -32.14
C ASN A 349 21.74 39.29 -33.33
N SER A 350 21.39 40.56 -33.11
CA SER A 350 21.97 41.66 -33.87
C SER A 350 22.21 42.84 -32.92
N ALA A 351 23.48 43.05 -32.60
CA ALA A 351 23.97 44.25 -31.96
C ALA A 351 23.92 45.42 -32.96
N ILE A 352 23.41 46.58 -32.53
CA ILE A 352 23.86 47.89 -33.03
C ILE A 352 23.94 48.85 -31.83
N ASN A 353 25.17 49.25 -31.52
CA ASN A 353 25.55 50.41 -30.70
C ASN A 353 25.19 51.70 -31.43
N THR A 354 24.65 52.72 -30.74
CA THR A 354 25.14 54.10 -30.87
C THR A 354 24.80 54.91 -29.61
N GLN A 355 25.65 55.88 -29.36
CA GLN A 355 25.98 56.60 -28.14
C GLN A 355 25.35 58.00 -28.13
N VAL A 356 25.32 58.65 -26.94
CA VAL A 356 25.44 60.12 -26.70
C VAL A 356 24.13 60.92 -27.00
N GLU A 357 23.61 61.84 -26.18
CA GLU A 357 24.21 62.96 -25.42
C GLU A 357 23.25 63.58 -24.36
N ASN A 358 23.82 64.47 -23.53
CA ASN A 358 23.29 65.15 -22.35
C ASN A 358 22.16 66.18 -22.56
N ASN A 359 21.35 66.44 -21.52
CA ASN A 359 21.21 67.75 -20.81
C ASN A 359 19.92 67.81 -19.96
N VAL A 360 20.00 67.96 -18.62
CA VAL A 360 19.95 69.22 -17.80
C VAL A 360 18.54 69.59 -17.34
N ARG A 361 18.37 69.59 -15.99
CA ARG A 361 17.51 70.41 -15.08
C ARG A 361 16.00 70.51 -15.41
N SER A 362 15.06 70.54 -14.47
CA SER A 362 15.01 71.23 -13.18
C SER A 362 13.89 70.66 -12.29
N ALA A 363 13.99 70.98 -11.00
CA ALA A 363 13.07 70.66 -9.91
C ALA A 363 11.72 71.41 -9.98
N ASP A 364 10.75 70.84 -9.25
CA ASP A 364 9.76 71.43 -8.32
C ASP A 364 8.44 70.65 -8.43
N VAL A 365 8.00 69.88 -7.42
CA VAL A 365 7.50 70.22 -6.07
C VAL A 365 6.14 70.91 -6.07
N SER A 366 5.22 70.30 -5.29
CA SER A 366 3.92 70.78 -4.79
C SER A 366 2.73 70.62 -5.74
N SER A 367 1.51 70.33 -5.28
CA SER A 367 0.97 69.70 -4.08
C SER A 367 -0.52 69.40 -4.36
N THR A 368 -1.11 68.51 -3.56
CA THR A 368 -2.52 68.47 -3.12
C THR A 368 -3.65 68.58 -4.15
N ASP A 369 -4.47 67.52 -4.22
CA ASP A 369 -5.73 67.46 -3.47
C ASP A 369 -5.97 66.04 -2.93
#